data_AF-A0A164PAH9-F1
#
_entry.id   AF-A0A164PAH9-F1
#
_cell.length_a   1.000
_cell.length_b   1.000
_cell.length_c   1.000
_cell.angle_alpha   90.00
_cell.angle_beta   90.00
_cell.angle_gamma   90.00
#
_symmetry.space_group_name_H-M   'P 1'
#
loop_
_entity.id
_entity.type
_entity.pdbx_description
1 polymer ?
#
loop_
_entity_poly.entity_id
_entity_poly.type
_entity_poly.pdbx_seq_one_letter_code
_entity_poly.pdbx_strand_id
1 'polypeptide(L)'
;MASSWGVLIRIISAEEPFMEADFGETQVLIRLMVDYANMAAKKHALLNRIEIATSEEERILLEELSSRNQYVATLLPICAVGVQEDCRTYSYCVALSSDQTQPNWNDLATYARLMAQRLCVTNVTSTYLTSNILATLSDSSQRIPSCQRSVVFRPFLSQDFTTGLPTIPDTHLPQEVVDKMVETVLSVSGISRVLYDLTVKQPGKTEWE
;
A
#
# COMPACT_ATOMS: atom_id res chain seq x y z
N MET A 1 -12.91 27.04 20.32
CA MET A 1 -13.90 26.09 19.77
C MET A 1 -13.24 25.34 18.63
N ALA A 2 -12.76 24.13 18.90
CA ALA A 2 -12.13 23.27 17.90
C ALA A 2 -13.23 22.61 17.06
N SER A 3 -13.45 23.08 15.84
CA SER A 3 -14.21 22.35 14.83
C SER A 3 -13.39 21.14 14.42
N SER A 4 -13.59 20.01 15.12
CA SER A 4 -12.97 18.73 14.80
C SER A 4 -13.57 18.20 13.49
N TRP A 5 -12.81 18.27 12.41
CA TRP A 5 -13.10 17.63 11.12
C TRP A 5 -12.86 16.11 11.17
N GLY A 6 -13.08 15.45 12.32
CA GLY A 6 -12.48 14.16 12.65
C GLY A 6 -12.87 12.96 11.78
N VAL A 7 -13.98 13.04 11.02
CA VAL A 7 -14.46 11.95 10.13
C VAL A 7 -14.37 12.33 8.64
N LEU A 8 -14.47 13.62 8.31
CA LEU A 8 -14.51 14.08 6.91
C LEU A 8 -13.16 13.85 6.20
N ILE A 9 -12.06 13.94 6.95
CA ILE A 9 -10.68 13.73 6.48
C ILE A 9 -10.24 12.25 6.48
N ARG A 10 -11.19 11.30 6.51
CA ARG A 10 -10.91 9.85 6.56
C ARG A 10 -11.73 9.04 5.54
N ILE A 11 -12.42 9.72 4.64
CA ILE A 11 -13.21 9.09 3.57
C ILE A 11 -12.66 9.61 2.24
N ILE A 12 -11.94 8.75 1.52
CA ILE A 12 -11.52 9.05 0.16
C ILE A 12 -12.76 8.91 -0.72
N SER A 13 -13.27 10.04 -1.21
CA SER A 13 -14.37 10.09 -2.16
C SER A 13 -13.81 10.43 -3.53
N ALA A 14 -14.02 9.54 -4.50
CA ALA A 14 -13.62 9.76 -5.88
C ALA A 14 -14.84 9.55 -6.78
N GLU A 15 -15.14 10.52 -7.63
CA GLU A 15 -16.15 10.38 -8.70
C GLU A 15 -15.55 9.65 -9.92
N GLU A 16 -14.25 9.84 -10.16
CA GLU A 16 -13.50 9.24 -11.27
C GLU A 16 -12.20 8.57 -10.77
N PRO A 17 -11.73 7.50 -11.44
CA PRO A 17 -10.47 6.85 -11.10
C PRO A 17 -9.28 7.79 -11.33
N PHE A 18 -8.38 7.87 -10.35
CA PHE A 18 -7.14 8.64 -10.47
C PHE A 18 -6.08 7.83 -11.22
N MET A 19 -5.89 8.14 -12.51
CA MET A 19 -4.90 7.49 -13.39
C MET A 19 -4.27 8.54 -14.29
N GLU A 20 -3.03 8.93 -14.01
CA GLU A 20 -2.27 9.84 -14.87
C GLU A 20 -1.53 9.07 -15.97
N ALA A 21 -0.80 9.80 -16.83
CA ALA A 21 -0.12 9.23 -17.99
C ALA A 21 0.90 8.13 -17.63
N ASP A 22 1.47 8.18 -16.42
CA ASP A 22 2.48 7.26 -15.92
C ASP A 22 1.89 6.05 -15.18
N PHE A 23 0.57 5.99 -14.94
CA PHE A 23 -0.09 4.92 -14.15
C PHE A 23 0.30 3.52 -14.62
N GLY A 24 0.26 3.29 -15.94
CA GLY A 24 0.60 2.00 -16.53
C GLY A 24 2.07 1.63 -16.34
N GLU A 25 2.97 2.60 -16.46
CA GLU A 25 4.40 2.36 -16.26
C GLU A 25 4.71 2.11 -14.77
N THR A 26 4.16 2.93 -13.88
CA THR A 26 4.29 2.78 -12.42
C THR A 26 3.76 1.42 -11.95
N GLN A 27 2.63 0.96 -12.51
CA GLN A 27 2.08 -0.38 -12.25
C GLN A 27 3.04 -1.51 -12.65
N VAL A 28 3.83 -1.34 -13.72
CA VAL A 28 4.85 -2.33 -14.11
C VAL A 28 6.05 -2.25 -13.17
N LEU A 29 6.51 -1.05 -12.81
CA LEU A 29 7.66 -0.88 -11.92
C LEU A 29 7.42 -1.50 -10.54
N ILE A 30 6.25 -1.28 -9.92
CA ILE A 30 5.94 -1.90 -8.61
C ILE A 30 5.88 -3.43 -8.69
N ARG A 31 5.43 -4.00 -9.82
CA ARG A 31 5.37 -5.46 -10.04
C ARG A 31 6.77 -6.04 -10.18
N LEU A 32 7.64 -5.33 -10.89
CA LEU A 32 9.05 -5.73 -11.03
C LEU A 32 9.79 -5.69 -9.69
N MET A 33 9.44 -4.77 -8.78
CA MET A 33 10.05 -4.74 -7.44
C MET A 33 9.64 -5.94 -6.58
N VAL A 34 8.37 -6.35 -6.59
CA VAL A 34 7.93 -7.53 -5.81
C VAL A 34 8.37 -8.86 -6.41
N ASP A 35 8.54 -8.92 -7.74
CA ASP A 35 8.96 -10.12 -8.48
C ASP A 35 10.41 -10.03 -8.96
N TYR A 36 11.28 -9.33 -8.20
CA TYR A 36 12.61 -8.93 -8.66
C TYR A 36 13.50 -10.11 -9.06
N ALA A 37 13.58 -11.18 -8.26
CA ALA A 37 14.42 -12.35 -8.55
C ALA A 37 14.06 -13.01 -9.90
N ASN A 38 12.77 -13.21 -10.17
CA ASN A 38 12.30 -13.79 -11.42
C ASN A 38 12.53 -12.87 -12.63
N MET A 39 12.38 -11.56 -12.43
CA MET A 39 12.49 -10.56 -13.48
C MET A 39 13.95 -10.23 -13.83
N ALA A 40 14.84 -10.29 -12.84
CA ALA A 40 16.30 -10.20 -13.03
C ALA A 40 16.81 -11.35 -13.90
N ALA A 41 16.35 -12.58 -13.64
CA ALA A 41 16.67 -13.74 -14.46
C ALA A 41 16.19 -13.60 -15.92
N LYS A 42 15.03 -12.95 -16.12
CA LYS A 42 14.41 -12.75 -17.46
C LYS A 42 14.88 -11.49 -18.19
N LYS A 43 15.67 -10.62 -17.54
CA LYS A 43 16.15 -9.33 -18.09
C LYS A 43 15.01 -8.47 -18.65
N HIS A 44 14.02 -8.19 -17.83
CA HIS A 44 12.86 -7.38 -18.23
C HIS A 44 13.26 -5.98 -18.74
N ALA A 45 12.58 -5.45 -19.77
CA ALA A 45 12.95 -4.20 -20.45
C ALA A 45 13.05 -2.97 -19.53
N LEU A 46 12.21 -2.90 -18.50
CA LEU A 46 12.19 -1.79 -17.52
C LEU A 46 13.05 -2.06 -16.27
N LEU A 47 13.76 -3.20 -16.18
CA LEU A 47 14.58 -3.53 -15.01
C LEU A 47 15.68 -2.49 -14.75
N ASN A 48 16.29 -1.97 -15.83
CA ASN A 48 17.29 -0.90 -15.74
C ASN A 48 16.78 0.33 -15.00
N ARG A 49 15.48 0.65 -15.06
CA ARG A 49 14.92 1.78 -14.31
C ARG A 49 14.98 1.56 -12.81
N ILE A 50 14.76 0.32 -12.36
CA ILE A 50 14.88 -0.06 -10.94
C ILE A 50 16.34 -0.02 -10.55
N GLU A 51 17.23 -0.63 -11.33
CA GLU A 51 18.66 -0.67 -11.03
C GLU A 51 19.31 0.71 -10.91
N ILE A 52 18.85 1.69 -11.70
CA ILE A 52 19.30 3.09 -11.60
C ILE A 52 18.74 3.77 -10.35
N ALA A 53 17.52 3.41 -9.93
CA ALA A 53 16.84 4.03 -8.79
C ALA A 53 17.26 3.43 -7.43
N THR A 54 17.76 2.19 -7.41
CA THR A 54 18.07 1.43 -6.18
C THR A 54 19.56 1.18 -5.98
N SER A 55 20.03 1.13 -4.74
CA SER A 55 21.42 0.74 -4.41
C SER A 55 21.67 -0.76 -4.64
N GLU A 56 22.93 -1.20 -4.54
CA GLU A 56 23.27 -2.63 -4.61
C GLU A 56 22.68 -3.41 -3.42
N GLU A 57 22.75 -2.83 -2.23
CA GLU A 57 22.19 -3.42 -1.00
C GLU A 57 20.66 -3.57 -1.09
N GLU A 58 19.98 -2.57 -1.65
CA GLU A 58 18.53 -2.63 -1.88
C GLU A 58 18.16 -3.73 -2.89
N ARG A 59 18.98 -3.94 -3.92
CA ARG A 59 18.75 -4.99 -4.92
C ARG A 59 18.93 -6.40 -4.33
N ILE A 60 19.97 -6.60 -3.52
CA ILE A 60 20.17 -7.85 -2.77
C ILE A 60 18.95 -8.11 -1.89
N LEU A 61 18.47 -7.10 -1.17
CA LEU A 61 17.28 -7.22 -0.32
C LEU A 61 16.01 -7.56 -1.12
N LEU A 62 15.80 -6.92 -2.28
CA LEU A 62 14.66 -7.24 -3.16
C LEU A 62 14.73 -8.68 -3.69
N GLU A 63 15.91 -9.16 -4.05
CA GLU A 63 16.14 -10.54 -4.50
C GLU A 63 15.84 -11.55 -3.38
N GLU A 64 16.32 -11.29 -2.16
CA GLU A 64 16.02 -12.13 -1.00
C GLU A 64 14.53 -12.17 -0.66
N LEU A 65 13.86 -11.01 -0.62
CA LEU A 65 12.43 -10.91 -0.29
C LEU A 65 11.55 -11.58 -1.33
N SER A 66 11.82 -11.33 -2.61
CA SER A 66 11.05 -11.91 -3.72
C SER A 66 11.27 -13.42 -3.87
N SER A 67 12.41 -13.94 -3.40
CA SER A 67 12.68 -15.38 -3.35
C SER A 67 11.99 -16.08 -2.17
N ARG A 68 11.77 -15.36 -1.07
CA ARG A 68 11.17 -15.93 0.15
C ARG A 68 9.67 -16.17 -0.03
N ASN A 69 8.96 -15.15 -0.49
CA ASN A 69 7.50 -15.13 -0.52
C ASN A 69 7.01 -14.51 -1.83
N GLN A 70 5.86 -14.98 -2.32
CA GLN A 70 5.24 -14.42 -3.51
C GLN A 70 4.28 -13.30 -3.11
N TYR A 71 4.53 -12.11 -3.66
CA TYR A 71 3.70 -10.92 -3.44
C TYR A 71 3.17 -10.37 -4.76
N VAL A 72 1.98 -9.77 -4.69
CA VAL A 72 1.37 -9.06 -5.82
C VAL A 72 1.20 -7.60 -5.44
N ALA A 73 1.78 -6.72 -6.26
CA ALA A 73 1.65 -5.27 -6.17
C ALA A 73 0.64 -4.73 -7.18
N THR A 74 -0.34 -3.96 -6.71
CA THR A 74 -1.36 -3.32 -7.54
C THR A 74 -1.43 -1.83 -7.22
N LEU A 75 -1.32 -1.00 -8.25
CA LEU A 75 -1.54 0.43 -8.14
C LEU A 75 -3.04 0.65 -8.06
N LEU A 76 -3.50 1.32 -7.00
CA LEU A 76 -4.90 1.64 -6.83
C LEU A 76 -5.21 2.94 -7.57
N PRO A 77 -6.32 3.01 -8.34
CA PRO A 77 -6.72 4.21 -9.07
C PRO A 77 -7.41 5.22 -8.13
N ILE A 78 -6.77 5.49 -6.99
CA ILE A 78 -7.19 6.46 -5.98
C ILE A 78 -6.02 7.38 -5.69
N CYS A 79 -6.35 8.63 -5.39
CA CYS A 79 -5.38 9.61 -4.95
C CYS A 79 -5.31 9.59 -3.43
N ALA A 80 -4.10 9.61 -2.86
CA ALA A 80 -3.92 9.89 -1.45
C ALA A 80 -2.94 11.04 -1.26
N VAL A 81 -3.20 11.84 -0.24
CA VAL A 81 -2.41 13.03 0.05
C VAL A 81 -1.19 12.70 0.94
N GLY A 82 0.01 13.05 0.46
CA GLY A 82 1.30 13.01 1.19
C GLY A 82 1.77 14.41 1.67
N VAL A 83 2.64 14.48 2.70
CA VAL A 83 3.46 15.67 2.99
C VAL A 83 4.90 15.28 2.73
N GLN A 84 5.54 15.94 1.77
CA GLN A 84 6.99 16.06 1.74
C GLN A 84 7.35 17.50 2.13
N GLU A 85 8.45 17.70 2.85
CA GLU A 85 8.77 18.86 3.73
C GLU A 85 8.29 20.27 3.34
N ASP A 86 8.04 20.62 2.07
CA ASP A 86 7.50 21.95 1.69
C ASP A 86 6.36 21.94 0.65
N CYS A 87 5.85 20.77 0.23
CA CYS A 87 4.79 20.66 -0.78
C CYS A 87 3.82 19.49 -0.48
N ARG A 88 2.51 19.72 -0.71
CA ARG A 88 1.51 18.64 -0.71
C ARG A 88 1.66 17.85 -2.00
N THR A 89 2.02 16.57 -1.90
CA THR A 89 2.12 15.69 -3.06
C THR A 89 0.91 14.77 -3.07
N TYR A 90 0.16 14.83 -4.16
CA TYR A 90 -0.86 13.84 -4.50
C TYR A 90 -0.16 12.72 -5.25
N SER A 91 -0.27 11.48 -4.75
CA SER A 91 0.33 10.36 -5.44
C SER A 91 -0.47 9.07 -5.24
N TYR A 92 -0.15 8.08 -6.06
CA TYR A 92 -0.81 6.80 -6.10
C TYR A 92 -0.65 6.03 -4.79
N CYS A 93 -1.61 5.13 -4.56
CA CYS A 93 -1.52 4.13 -3.49
C CYS A 93 -1.14 2.78 -4.07
N VAL A 94 -0.26 2.06 -3.40
CA VAL A 94 0.09 0.69 -3.79
C VAL A 94 -0.50 -0.30 -2.80
N ALA A 95 -1.29 -1.24 -3.32
CA ALA A 95 -1.76 -2.39 -2.59
C ALA A 95 -0.76 -3.56 -2.74
N LEU A 96 -0.25 -4.06 -1.61
CA LEU A 96 0.55 -5.28 -1.55
C LEU A 96 -0.28 -6.43 -1.01
N SER A 97 -0.14 -7.61 -1.61
CA SER A 97 -0.86 -8.81 -1.18
C SER A 97 -0.04 -10.06 -1.33
N SER A 98 -0.42 -11.08 -0.58
CA SER A 98 0.17 -12.42 -0.61
C SER A 98 -0.96 -13.45 -0.54
N ASP A 99 -0.67 -14.66 -1.01
CA ASP A 99 -1.53 -15.84 -0.91
C ASP A 99 -1.40 -16.59 0.42
N GLN A 100 -0.47 -16.17 1.28
CA GLN A 100 -0.27 -16.75 2.61
C GLN A 100 -1.46 -16.51 3.52
N THR A 101 -1.60 -17.31 4.58
CA THR A 101 -2.65 -17.21 5.62
C THR A 101 -2.29 -16.28 6.78
N GLN A 102 -0.99 -16.08 7.04
CA GLN A 102 -0.49 -14.93 7.81
C GLN A 102 0.58 -14.17 7.00
N PRO A 103 0.57 -12.83 6.99
CA PRO A 103 1.53 -12.06 6.22
C PRO A 103 2.83 -11.92 6.99
N ASN A 104 3.94 -11.93 6.27
CA ASN A 104 5.18 -11.41 6.83
C ASN A 104 5.16 -9.87 6.83
N TRP A 105 4.78 -9.28 7.97
CA TRP A 105 4.69 -7.83 8.12
C TRP A 105 6.02 -7.09 7.91
N ASN A 106 7.15 -7.74 8.24
CA ASN A 106 8.48 -7.15 8.07
C ASN A 106 8.88 -7.06 6.59
N ASP A 107 8.55 -8.09 5.81
CA ASP A 107 8.76 -8.10 4.36
C ASP A 107 7.89 -7.01 3.71
N LEU A 108 6.60 -6.95 4.06
CA LEU A 108 5.66 -5.95 3.56
C LEU A 108 6.05 -4.51 3.93
N ALA A 109 6.49 -4.28 5.17
CA ALA A 109 6.97 -2.96 5.60
C ALA A 109 8.28 -2.55 4.89
N THR A 110 9.11 -3.53 4.53
CA THR A 110 10.32 -3.28 3.75
C THR A 110 9.99 -2.92 2.31
N TYR A 111 9.08 -3.64 1.65
CA TYR A 111 8.57 -3.24 0.34
C TYR A 111 7.93 -1.86 0.38
N ALA A 112 7.11 -1.57 1.39
CA ALA A 112 6.49 -0.27 1.57
C ALA A 112 7.52 0.87 1.62
N ARG A 113 8.59 0.70 2.40
CA ARG A 113 9.69 1.66 2.51
C ARG A 113 10.40 1.86 1.18
N LEU A 114 10.79 0.79 0.49
CA LEU A 114 11.53 0.86 -0.77
C LEU A 114 10.68 1.50 -1.87
N MET A 115 9.40 1.11 -1.99
CA MET A 115 8.50 1.66 -3.01
C MET A 115 8.20 3.13 -2.77
N ALA A 116 7.90 3.52 -1.53
CA ALA A 116 7.59 4.91 -1.20
C ALA A 116 8.78 5.85 -1.43
N GLN A 117 10.01 5.38 -1.16
CA GLN A 117 11.22 6.19 -1.35
C GLN A 117 11.63 6.32 -2.83
N ARG A 118 11.36 5.30 -3.67
CA ARG A 118 11.93 5.22 -5.03
C ARG A 118 10.95 5.53 -6.16
N LEU A 119 9.66 5.28 -5.95
CA LEU A 119 8.63 5.46 -6.98
C LEU A 119 7.73 6.66 -6.72
N CYS A 120 8.05 7.50 -5.73
CA CYS A 120 7.26 8.65 -5.32
C CYS A 120 5.80 8.29 -4.99
N VAL A 121 5.52 7.05 -4.61
CA VAL A 121 4.18 6.55 -4.25
C VAL A 121 3.86 6.97 -2.82
N THR A 122 2.79 7.76 -2.64
CA THR A 122 2.29 8.09 -1.31
C THR A 122 1.31 7.03 -0.84
N ASN A 123 1.80 6.22 0.08
CA ASN A 123 1.10 5.19 0.82
C ASN A 123 1.11 3.79 0.20
N VAL A 124 1.76 2.86 0.90
CA VAL A 124 1.77 1.43 0.58
C VAL A 124 0.97 0.70 1.64
N THR A 125 -0.09 0.06 1.18
CA THR A 125 -1.09 -0.55 2.04
C THR A 125 -1.13 -2.03 1.76
N SER A 126 -0.96 -2.85 2.78
CA SER A 126 -1.08 -4.29 2.62
C SER A 126 -2.56 -4.66 2.61
N THR A 127 -3.06 -5.08 1.45
CA THR A 127 -4.33 -5.79 1.30
C THR A 127 -4.11 -7.20 1.78
N TYR A 128 -4.38 -7.47 3.06
CA TYR A 128 -4.16 -8.81 3.59
C TYR A 128 -5.44 -9.63 3.75
N LEU A 129 -6.63 -9.05 3.65
CA LEU A 129 -7.76 -9.62 4.39
C LEU A 129 -8.94 -10.07 3.54
N THR A 130 -8.75 -10.16 2.22
CA THR A 130 -9.64 -10.92 1.36
C THR A 130 -8.86 -11.67 0.29
N SER A 131 -8.98 -13.00 0.28
CA SER A 131 -8.57 -13.84 -0.85
C SER A 131 -9.21 -13.29 -2.13
N ASN A 132 -8.39 -12.96 -3.14
CA ASN A 132 -8.74 -12.37 -4.44
C ASN A 132 -8.85 -10.84 -4.49
N ILE A 133 -7.73 -10.15 -4.70
CA ILE A 133 -7.71 -8.73 -5.14
C ILE A 133 -8.03 -8.58 -6.63
N LEU A 134 -7.60 -9.55 -7.43
CA LEU A 134 -7.82 -9.55 -8.88
C LEU A 134 -9.30 -9.67 -9.28
N ALA A 135 -10.15 -10.30 -8.47
CA ALA A 135 -11.55 -10.54 -8.84
C ALA A 135 -12.47 -9.32 -8.66
N THR A 136 -12.04 -8.26 -7.95
CA THR A 136 -12.96 -7.13 -7.62
C THR A 136 -12.46 -5.76 -8.10
N LEU A 137 -11.17 -5.61 -8.42
CA LEU A 137 -10.69 -4.42 -9.15
C LEU A 137 -10.92 -4.55 -10.67
N SER A 138 -11.11 -5.77 -11.18
CA SER A 138 -11.32 -6.05 -12.61
C SER A 138 -12.79 -6.08 -13.02
N ASP A 139 -13.73 -5.75 -12.14
CA ASP A 139 -15.14 -5.63 -12.53
C ASP A 139 -15.45 -4.27 -13.20
N SER A 140 -14.50 -3.78 -14.01
CA SER A 140 -14.77 -2.74 -15.01
C SER A 140 -15.51 -3.31 -16.22
N SER A 141 -15.56 -4.64 -16.36
CA SER A 141 -16.25 -5.33 -17.46
C SER A 141 -17.75 -5.51 -17.22
N GLN A 142 -18.22 -5.56 -15.97
CA GLN A 142 -19.65 -5.45 -15.65
C GLN A 142 -19.92 -4.06 -15.08
N ARG A 143 -20.86 -3.34 -15.69
CA ARG A 143 -21.32 -2.01 -15.23
C ARG A 143 -22.12 -2.12 -13.92
N ILE A 144 -21.59 -2.81 -12.92
CA ILE A 144 -22.16 -2.90 -11.58
C ILE A 144 -21.56 -1.73 -10.79
N PRO A 145 -22.39 -0.80 -10.28
CA PRO A 145 -21.88 0.26 -9.42
C PRO A 145 -21.18 -0.38 -8.22
N SER A 146 -19.91 -0.03 -7.97
CA SER A 146 -19.20 -0.46 -6.76
C SER A 146 -19.89 0.18 -5.54
N CYS A 147 -20.92 -0.48 -5.01
CA CYS A 147 -21.62 -0.06 -3.81
C CYS A 147 -20.90 -0.47 -2.52
N GLN A 148 -19.74 -1.13 -2.65
CA GLN A 148 -18.92 -1.58 -1.54
C GLN A 148 -17.72 -0.65 -1.31
N ARG A 149 -17.34 -0.50 -0.04
CA ARG A 149 -16.24 0.37 0.42
C ARG A 149 -15.12 -0.48 1.00
N SER A 150 -13.89 0.06 0.99
CA SER A 150 -12.75 -0.52 1.70
C SER A 150 -12.41 0.33 2.92
N VAL A 151 -11.89 -0.29 3.97
CA VAL A 151 -11.45 0.40 5.19
C VAL A 151 -9.94 0.23 5.35
N VAL A 152 -9.22 1.33 5.57
CA VAL A 152 -7.78 1.31 5.84
C VAL A 152 -7.54 1.52 7.33
N PHE A 153 -6.85 0.60 7.98
CA PHE A 153 -6.25 0.80 9.29
C PHE A 153 -4.91 1.51 9.12
N ARG A 154 -4.77 2.66 9.78
CA ARG A 154 -3.50 3.39 9.87
C ARG A 154 -3.07 3.59 11.32
N PRO A 155 -2.59 2.52 11.98
CA PRO A 155 -2.01 2.63 13.30
C PRO A 155 -0.59 3.18 13.20
N PHE A 156 -0.26 4.17 14.02
CA PHE A 156 0.96 4.95 13.92
C PHE A 156 1.54 5.23 15.29
N LEU A 157 2.86 5.08 15.42
CA LEU A 157 3.64 5.37 16.61
C LEU A 157 4.45 6.64 16.39
N SER A 158 4.31 7.60 17.29
CA SER A 158 5.08 8.83 17.25
C SER A 158 5.25 9.45 18.63
N GLN A 159 6.40 10.11 18.81
CA GLN A 159 6.73 10.85 20.02
C GLN A 159 6.41 12.35 19.88
N ASP A 160 6.38 12.88 18.65
CA ASP A 160 6.34 14.31 18.36
C ASP A 160 5.31 14.70 17.28
N PHE A 161 4.53 13.74 16.78
CA PHE A 161 3.61 13.83 15.64
C PHE A 161 4.23 14.37 14.34
N THR A 162 5.54 14.56 14.30
CA THR A 162 6.30 15.11 13.17
C THR A 162 6.84 13.96 12.34
N THR A 163 7.41 12.97 13.02
CA THR A 163 7.81 11.69 12.43
C THR A 163 7.01 10.55 13.01
N GLY A 164 6.94 9.43 12.32
CA GLY A 164 6.58 8.20 13.01
C GLY A 164 6.44 6.99 12.11
N LEU A 165 6.23 5.88 12.79
CA LEU A 165 6.34 4.55 12.22
C LEU A 165 4.97 3.89 12.18
N PRO A 166 4.67 3.10 11.14
CA PRO A 166 3.52 2.23 11.18
C PRO A 166 3.67 1.25 12.35
N THR A 167 2.57 0.95 13.01
CA THR A 167 2.55 -0.13 14.01
C THR A 167 2.65 -1.46 13.28
N ILE A 168 3.76 -2.17 13.41
CA ILE A 168 3.93 -3.51 12.81
C ILE A 168 3.22 -4.55 13.69
N PRO A 169 2.24 -5.33 13.17
CA PRO A 169 1.64 -6.42 13.93
C PRO A 169 2.68 -7.49 14.29
N ASP A 170 2.43 -8.22 15.38
CA ASP A 170 3.37 -9.12 16.07
C ASP A 170 4.65 -8.49 16.63
N THR A 171 4.88 -7.20 16.37
CA THR A 171 5.98 -6.43 16.99
C THR A 171 5.45 -5.45 18.01
N HIS A 172 4.48 -4.63 17.61
CA HIS A 172 3.96 -3.52 18.42
C HIS A 172 2.50 -3.75 18.86
N LEU A 173 1.76 -4.56 18.09
CA LEU A 173 0.36 -4.90 18.34
C LEU A 173 0.18 -6.41 18.10
N PRO A 174 -0.42 -7.17 19.03
CA PRO A 174 -0.64 -8.61 18.81
C PRO A 174 -1.49 -8.87 17.57
N GLN A 175 -1.12 -9.85 16.73
CA GLN A 175 -1.85 -10.20 15.50
C GLN A 175 -3.33 -10.50 15.78
N GLU A 176 -3.65 -11.18 16.88
CA GLU A 176 -5.03 -11.49 17.27
C GLU A 176 -5.93 -10.25 17.41
N VAL A 177 -5.34 -9.11 17.84
CA VAL A 177 -6.08 -7.85 17.93
C VAL A 177 -6.40 -7.31 16.54
N VAL A 178 -5.43 -7.39 15.63
CA VAL A 178 -5.62 -7.00 14.22
C VAL A 178 -6.69 -7.89 13.60
N ASP A 179 -6.59 -9.21 13.73
CA ASP A 179 -7.56 -10.16 13.18
C ASP A 179 -8.98 -9.86 13.67
N LYS A 180 -9.15 -9.62 14.97
CA LYS A 180 -10.45 -9.26 15.55
C LYS A 180 -11.00 -7.94 14.99
N MET A 181 -10.15 -6.93 14.83
CA MET A 181 -10.56 -5.65 14.22
C MET A 181 -11.04 -5.88 12.79
N VAL A 182 -10.34 -6.73 12.04
CA VAL A 182 -10.66 -7.05 10.66
C VAL A 182 -11.98 -7.79 10.56
N GLU A 183 -12.17 -8.86 11.32
CA GLU A 183 -13.42 -9.64 11.36
C GLU A 183 -14.61 -8.73 11.68
N THR A 184 -14.43 -7.84 12.66
CA THR A 184 -15.46 -6.88 13.06
C THR A 184 -15.79 -5.93 11.90
N VAL A 185 -14.80 -5.37 11.22
CA VAL A 185 -15.03 -4.45 10.10
C VAL A 185 -15.63 -5.14 8.88
N LEU A 186 -15.19 -6.36 8.55
CA LEU A 186 -15.74 -7.14 7.44
C LEU A 186 -17.19 -7.59 7.70
N SER A 187 -17.61 -7.68 8.97
CA SER A 187 -19.03 -7.95 9.31
C SER A 187 -19.97 -6.78 8.97
N VAL A 188 -19.44 -5.59 8.70
CA VAL A 188 -20.23 -4.41 8.34
C VAL A 188 -20.70 -4.51 6.89
N SER A 189 -22.02 -4.51 6.69
CA SER A 189 -22.63 -4.52 5.37
C SER A 189 -22.11 -3.39 4.49
N GLY A 190 -21.67 -3.73 3.28
CA GLY A 190 -21.11 -2.78 2.33
C GLY A 190 -19.62 -2.51 2.48
N ILE A 191 -18.91 -3.20 3.40
CA ILE A 191 -17.44 -3.24 3.40
C ILE A 191 -16.97 -4.49 2.66
N SER A 192 -16.09 -4.31 1.66
CA SER A 192 -15.54 -5.41 0.86
C SER A 192 -14.13 -5.82 1.27
N ARG A 193 -13.35 -4.89 1.85
CA ARG A 193 -11.93 -5.10 2.12
C ARG A 193 -11.47 -4.30 3.33
N VAL A 194 -10.48 -4.87 4.00
CA VAL A 194 -9.69 -4.17 5.01
C VAL A 194 -8.23 -4.14 4.55
N LEU A 195 -7.63 -2.98 4.74
CA LEU A 195 -6.33 -2.55 4.26
C LEU A 195 -5.51 -2.13 5.49
N TYR A 196 -4.21 -2.40 5.52
CA TYR A 196 -3.33 -1.98 6.61
C TYR A 196 -2.18 -1.11 6.09
N ASP A 197 -2.12 0.15 6.52
CA ASP A 197 -1.13 1.12 6.08
C ASP A 197 0.22 0.89 6.77
N LEU A 198 1.26 0.64 5.97
CA LEU A 198 2.63 0.40 6.42
C LEU A 198 3.57 1.56 6.06
N THR A 199 3.01 2.75 5.82
CA THR A 199 3.77 3.92 5.37
C THR A 199 4.34 4.70 6.55
N VAL A 200 5.65 4.96 6.50
CA VAL A 200 6.37 5.81 7.45
C VAL A 200 6.05 7.28 7.19
N LYS A 201 5.92 8.08 8.25
CA LYS A 201 5.96 9.55 8.18
C LYS A 201 7.38 10.02 8.50
N GLN A 202 8.14 10.62 7.59
CA GLN A 202 7.88 10.92 6.16
C GLN A 202 8.27 9.76 5.22
N PRO A 203 7.69 9.63 3.99
CA PRO A 203 6.90 10.61 3.22
C PRO A 203 5.37 10.57 3.42
N GLY A 204 4.84 9.67 4.26
CA GLY A 204 3.41 9.56 4.58
C GLY A 204 2.90 10.64 5.56
N LYS A 205 1.59 10.62 5.89
CA LYS A 205 0.88 11.77 6.48
C LYS A 205 0.19 11.67 7.84
N THR A 206 0.17 10.64 8.66
CA THR A 206 -0.82 10.52 9.79
C THR A 206 -2.30 10.44 9.32
N GLU A 207 -2.78 11.26 8.39
CA GLU A 207 -4.15 11.20 7.84
C GLU A 207 -4.15 10.92 6.32
N TRP A 208 -5.16 10.20 5.83
CA TRP A 208 -5.41 9.99 4.40
C TRP A 208 -6.50 10.97 3.98
N GLU A 209 -6.14 11.96 3.19
CA GLU A 209 -7.08 12.93 2.60
C GLU A 209 -7.30 12.60 1.11
#